data_AF-A0A973NQ65-F1
#
_entry.id   AF-A0A973NQ65-F1
#
_cell.length_a   1.000
_cell.length_b   1.000
_cell.length_c   1.000
_cell.angle_alpha   90.00
_cell.angle_beta   90.00
_cell.angle_gamma   90.00
#
_symmetry.space_group_name_H-M   'P 1'
#
loop_
_entity.id
_entity.type
_entity.pdbx_description
1 polymer ?
#
loop_
_entity_poly.entity_id
_entity_poly.type
_entity_poly.pdbx_seq_one_letter_code
_entity_poly.pdbx_strand_id
1 'polypeptide(L)'
;KEEVYRVAYRREVPVRVVSNSYLRVPAHPLIERVVVSDKFDAADDWIVSEADGKTVVVTGDILLADRCLKAGATVIDHKGKPFTTASIGGAIATRAIMADLRAGAGIAGGPAPFAKADRSRFLQALDEALVRLTR
;
A
#
# COMPACT_ATOMS: atom_id res chain seq x y z
N LYS A 1 -6.38 2.00 -7.49
CA LYS A 1 -5.50 2.58 -8.55
C LYS A 1 -6.06 3.92 -9.01
N GLU A 2 -7.27 3.93 -9.56
CA GLU A 2 -7.95 5.17 -10.00
C GLU A 2 -8.03 6.24 -8.90
N GLU A 3 -8.31 5.82 -7.66
CA GLU A 3 -8.34 6.70 -6.50
C GLU A 3 -6.98 7.37 -6.22
N VAL A 4 -5.88 6.61 -6.38
CA VAL A 4 -4.51 7.14 -6.23
C VAL A 4 -4.24 8.19 -7.29
N TYR A 5 -4.55 7.90 -8.56
CA TYR A 5 -4.35 8.84 -9.66
C TYR A 5 -5.16 10.12 -9.45
N ARG A 6 -6.41 10.00 -8.97
CA ARG A 6 -7.25 11.16 -8.68
C ARG A 6 -6.67 12.09 -7.62
N VAL A 7 -6.02 11.55 -6.57
CA VAL A 7 -5.37 12.39 -5.55
C VAL A 7 -4.05 12.94 -6.10
N ALA A 8 -3.26 12.11 -6.78
CA ALA A 8 -1.99 12.50 -7.38
C ALA A 8 -2.12 13.67 -8.35
N TYR A 9 -3.12 13.64 -9.26
CA TYR A 9 -3.37 14.73 -10.20
C TYR A 9 -3.75 16.04 -9.49
N ARG A 10 -4.50 15.97 -8.41
CA ARG A 10 -4.93 17.14 -7.64
C ARG A 10 -3.80 17.77 -6.84
N ARG A 11 -2.86 16.94 -6.37
CA ARG A 11 -1.76 17.33 -5.51
C ARG A 11 -0.44 17.53 -6.27
N GLU A 12 -0.45 17.27 -7.59
CA GLU A 12 0.73 17.29 -8.46
C GLU A 12 1.89 16.41 -7.95
N VAL A 13 1.54 15.27 -7.35
CA VAL A 13 2.52 14.33 -6.77
C VAL A 13 2.77 13.18 -7.76
N PRO A 14 4.04 12.82 -8.04
CA PRO A 14 4.36 11.69 -8.90
C PRO A 14 3.95 10.36 -8.24
N VAL A 15 3.49 9.42 -9.05
CA VAL A 15 3.09 8.06 -8.65
C VAL A 15 3.87 7.05 -9.45
N ARG A 16 4.50 6.12 -8.75
CA ARG A 16 5.17 4.97 -9.34
C ARG A 16 4.34 3.71 -9.09
N VAL A 17 3.95 3.05 -10.17
CA VAL A 17 3.18 1.79 -10.12
C VAL A 17 4.16 0.65 -10.40
N VAL A 18 4.46 -0.13 -9.37
CA VAL A 18 5.47 -1.18 -9.37
C VAL A 18 4.81 -2.55 -9.54
N SER A 19 5.31 -3.37 -10.47
CA SER A 19 4.85 -4.74 -10.64
C SER A 19 5.91 -5.59 -11.32
N ASN A 20 5.90 -6.90 -11.04
CA ASN A 20 6.68 -7.91 -11.76
C ASN A 20 6.10 -8.26 -13.14
N SER A 21 5.04 -7.58 -13.57
CA SER A 21 4.39 -7.80 -14.86
C SER A 21 3.93 -6.47 -15.47
N TYR A 22 3.63 -6.51 -16.77
CA TYR A 22 3.12 -5.33 -17.45
C TYR A 22 1.72 -4.96 -16.95
N LEU A 23 1.61 -3.80 -16.30
CA LEU A 23 0.34 -3.20 -15.93
C LEU A 23 -0.02 -2.02 -16.83
N ARG A 24 -1.29 -1.91 -17.19
CA ARG A 24 -1.82 -0.70 -17.83
C ARG A 24 -1.90 0.42 -16.79
N VAL A 25 -1.25 1.54 -17.10
CA VAL A 25 -1.32 2.80 -16.37
C VAL A 25 -1.69 3.92 -17.36
N PRO A 26 -2.32 5.02 -16.91
CA PRO A 26 -2.56 6.19 -17.75
C PRO A 26 -1.27 6.76 -18.34
N ALA A 27 -1.33 7.25 -19.59
CA ALA A 27 -0.25 8.02 -20.18
C ALA A 27 -0.30 9.45 -19.62
N HIS A 28 0.44 9.71 -18.55
CA HIS A 28 0.45 11.00 -17.86
C HIS A 28 1.83 11.26 -17.24
N PRO A 29 2.38 12.49 -17.27
CA PRO A 29 3.72 12.79 -16.75
C PRO A 29 3.92 12.44 -15.27
N LEU A 30 2.86 12.56 -14.46
CA LEU A 30 2.90 12.18 -13.04
C LEU A 30 2.84 10.67 -12.79
N ILE A 31 2.53 9.85 -13.79
CA ILE A 31 2.32 8.40 -13.61
C ILE A 31 3.42 7.64 -14.32
N GLU A 32 4.27 7.00 -13.52
CA GLU A 32 5.34 6.15 -13.98
C GLU A 32 4.99 4.68 -13.71
N ARG A 33 5.26 3.82 -14.69
CA ARG A 33 5.23 2.37 -14.48
C ARG A 33 6.64 1.86 -14.30
N VAL A 34 6.84 1.11 -13.23
CA VAL A 34 8.08 0.40 -12.95
C VAL A 34 7.82 -1.10 -13.07
N VAL A 35 8.52 -1.74 -14.01
CA VAL A 35 8.48 -3.20 -14.18
C VAL A 35 9.75 -3.78 -13.60
N VAL A 36 9.60 -4.66 -12.62
CA VAL A 36 10.73 -5.36 -11.96
C VAL A 36 10.86 -6.79 -12.49
N SER A 37 11.93 -7.48 -12.10
CA SER A 37 12.12 -8.90 -12.45
C SER A 37 10.98 -9.78 -11.92
N ASP A 38 10.86 -10.98 -12.49
CA ASP A 38 9.93 -12.03 -12.07
C ASP A 38 10.32 -12.74 -10.77
N LYS A 39 11.49 -12.42 -10.20
CA LYS A 39 11.91 -12.92 -8.89
C LYS A 39 10.85 -12.66 -7.82
N PHE A 40 10.73 -13.62 -6.91
CA PHE A 40 9.90 -13.46 -5.72
C PHE A 40 10.32 -12.20 -4.95
N ASP A 41 9.35 -11.46 -4.43
CA ASP A 41 9.52 -10.18 -3.70
C ASP A 41 10.21 -9.03 -4.45
N ALA A 42 10.51 -9.15 -5.75
CA ALA A 42 11.22 -8.09 -6.48
C ALA A 42 10.50 -6.73 -6.45
N ALA A 43 9.16 -6.72 -6.42
CA ALA A 43 8.37 -5.49 -6.34
C ALA A 43 8.46 -4.89 -4.94
N ASP A 44 8.36 -5.73 -3.92
CA ASP A 44 8.46 -5.35 -2.51
C ASP A 44 9.84 -4.76 -2.21
N ASP A 45 10.90 -5.42 -2.68
CA ASP A 45 12.28 -4.96 -2.52
C ASP A 45 12.52 -3.60 -3.18
N TRP A 46 12.01 -3.42 -4.40
CA TRP A 46 12.11 -2.14 -5.10
C TRP A 46 11.33 -1.03 -4.38
N ILE A 47 10.12 -1.33 -3.90
CA ILE A 47 9.29 -0.35 -3.16
C ILE A 47 10.02 0.06 -1.89
N VAL A 48 10.61 -0.89 -1.15
CA VAL A 48 11.34 -0.62 0.08
C VAL A 48 12.63 0.16 -0.18
N SER A 49 13.34 -0.10 -1.28
CA SER A 49 14.56 0.64 -1.60
C SER A 49 14.30 2.10 -1.98
N GLU A 50 13.13 2.40 -2.53
CA GLU A 50 12.70 3.76 -2.88
C GLU A 50 11.87 4.44 -1.79
N ALA A 51 11.57 3.73 -0.70
CA ALA A 51 10.77 4.25 0.40
C ALA A 51 11.64 5.09 1.35
N ASP A 52 11.22 6.33 1.58
CA ASP A 52 11.83 7.24 2.56
C ASP A 52 10.77 8.08 3.28
N GLY A 53 11.23 8.99 4.15
CA GLY A 53 10.39 9.91 4.93
C GLY A 53 9.51 10.87 4.12
N LYS A 54 9.67 10.95 2.79
CA LYS A 54 8.89 11.78 1.87
C LYS A 54 7.97 10.95 0.97
N THR A 55 7.90 9.64 1.18
CA THR A 55 7.07 8.74 0.39
C THR A 55 5.80 8.31 1.13
N VAL A 56 4.73 8.13 0.36
CA VAL A 56 3.52 7.41 0.79
C VAL A 56 3.44 6.10 0.02
N VAL A 57 3.51 4.97 0.73
CA VAL A 57 3.35 3.63 0.16
C VAL A 57 1.91 3.17 0.36
N VAL A 58 1.26 2.76 -0.73
CA VAL A 58 -0.08 2.15 -0.69
C VAL A 58 0.05 0.64 -0.86
N THR A 59 -0.19 -0.13 0.21
CA THR A 59 -0.12 -1.60 0.16
C THR A 59 -1.12 -2.25 1.11
N GLY A 60 -1.68 -3.39 0.71
CA GLY A 60 -2.44 -4.26 1.62
C GLY A 60 -1.59 -5.33 2.30
N ASP A 61 -0.32 -5.50 1.89
CA ASP A 61 0.55 -6.49 2.50
C ASP A 61 1.20 -5.94 3.77
N ILE A 62 0.94 -6.63 4.88
CA ILE A 62 1.42 -6.28 6.22
C ILE A 62 2.95 -6.38 6.33
N LEU A 63 3.59 -7.35 5.66
CA LEU A 63 5.04 -7.52 5.71
C LEU A 63 5.75 -6.43 4.91
N LEU A 64 5.23 -6.09 3.72
CA LEU A 64 5.73 -4.93 2.98
C LEU A 64 5.53 -3.63 3.77
N ALA A 65 4.35 -3.46 4.40
CA ALA A 65 4.07 -2.28 5.20
C ALA A 65 5.06 -2.10 6.35
N ASP A 66 5.40 -3.17 7.07
CA ASP A 66 6.42 -3.13 8.13
C ASP A 66 7.80 -2.70 7.60
N ARG A 67 8.23 -3.25 6.47
CA ARG A 67 9.50 -2.88 5.83
C ARG A 67 9.53 -1.41 5.41
N CYS A 68 8.45 -0.91 4.81
CA CYS A 68 8.34 0.49 4.40
C CYS A 68 8.27 1.46 5.60
N LEU A 69 7.59 1.08 6.68
CA LEU A 69 7.58 1.85 7.93
C LEU A 69 8.99 1.96 8.53
N LYS A 70 9.77 0.87 8.51
CA LYS A 70 11.16 0.86 8.95
C LYS A 70 12.07 1.73 8.07
N ALA A 71 11.75 1.86 6.78
CA ALA A 71 12.40 2.80 5.87
C ALA A 71 11.96 4.26 6.08
N GLY A 72 11.02 4.53 6.98
CA GLY A 72 10.55 5.87 7.33
C GLY A 72 9.36 6.36 6.50
N ALA A 73 8.85 5.55 5.58
CA ALA A 73 7.72 5.93 4.74
C ALA A 73 6.39 5.96 5.52
N THR A 74 5.46 6.78 5.03
CA THR A 74 4.06 6.70 5.46
C THR A 74 3.38 5.57 4.69
N VAL A 75 2.69 4.64 5.38
CA VAL A 75 2.07 3.49 4.72
C VAL A 75 0.57 3.44 4.98
N ILE A 76 -0.22 3.25 3.92
CA ILE A 76 -1.70 3.23 3.97
C ILE A 76 -2.21 1.99 3.21
N ASP A 77 -3.22 1.32 3.76
CA ASP A 77 -3.91 0.25 3.05
C ASP A 77 -4.90 0.74 2.00
N HIS A 78 -5.40 -0.18 1.17
CA HIS A 78 -6.38 0.14 0.13
C HIS A 78 -7.76 0.59 0.67
N LYS A 79 -8.03 0.44 1.97
CA LYS A 79 -9.26 0.88 2.66
C LYS A 79 -9.07 2.19 3.42
N GLY A 80 -7.88 2.80 3.35
CA GLY A 80 -7.54 4.05 4.02
C GLY A 80 -7.10 3.91 5.47
N LYS A 81 -6.83 2.69 5.95
CA LYS A 81 -6.27 2.48 7.28
C LYS A 81 -4.75 2.70 7.20
N PRO A 82 -4.18 3.63 7.98
CA PRO A 82 -2.73 3.79 8.07
C PRO A 82 -2.14 2.62 8.84
N PHE A 83 -0.97 2.15 8.40
CA PHE A 83 -0.12 1.32 9.23
C PHE A 83 0.78 2.20 10.08
N THR A 84 1.02 1.79 11.32
CA THR A 84 1.89 2.52 12.25
C THR A 84 2.82 1.53 12.94
N THR A 85 3.99 1.98 13.35
CA THR A 85 4.95 1.16 14.12
C THR A 85 4.33 0.58 15.40
N ALA A 86 3.39 1.31 16.02
CA ALA A 86 2.66 0.85 17.19
C ALA A 86 1.63 -0.26 16.91
N SER A 87 1.06 -0.31 15.70
CA SER A 87 0.00 -1.27 15.35
C SER A 87 0.46 -2.43 14.47
N ILE A 88 1.58 -2.28 13.77
CA ILE A 88 2.03 -3.23 12.75
C ILE A 88 2.42 -4.59 13.35
N GLY A 89 3.08 -4.61 14.52
CA GLY A 89 3.47 -5.86 15.18
C GLY A 89 2.26 -6.74 15.55
N GLY A 90 1.20 -6.13 16.09
CA GLY A 90 -0.05 -6.83 16.39
C GLY A 90 -0.76 -7.32 15.13
N ALA A 91 -0.72 -6.54 14.04
CA ALA A 91 -1.28 -6.94 12.75
C ALA A 91 -0.53 -8.15 12.14
N ILE A 92 0.81 -8.20 12.25
CA ILE A 92 1.63 -9.35 11.83
C ILE A 92 1.26 -10.59 12.64
N ALA A 93 1.22 -10.48 13.97
CA ALA A 93 0.87 -11.59 14.85
C ALA A 93 -0.53 -12.15 14.53
N THR A 94 -1.51 -11.26 14.33
CA THR A 94 -2.88 -11.65 13.97
C THR A 94 -2.95 -12.34 12.61
N ARG A 95 -2.18 -11.86 11.62
CA ARG A 95 -2.09 -12.50 10.30
C ARG A 95 -1.52 -13.92 10.41
N ALA A 96 -0.48 -14.13 11.20
CA ALA A 96 0.11 -15.45 11.43
C ALA A 96 -0.91 -16.42 12.07
N ILE A 97 -1.57 -16.01 13.15
CA ILE A 97 -2.59 -16.83 13.83
C ILE A 97 -3.74 -17.19 12.87
N MET A 98 -4.24 -16.23 12.09
CA MET A 98 -5.32 -16.48 11.13
C MET A 98 -4.90 -17.39 9.98
N ALA A 99 -3.63 -17.34 9.55
CA ALA A 99 -3.09 -18.25 8.56
C ALA A 99 -3.04 -19.70 9.12
N ASP A 100 -2.58 -19.86 10.36
CA ASP A 100 -2.52 -21.17 11.03
C ASP A 100 -3.92 -21.75 11.26
N LEU A 101 -4.88 -20.93 11.69
CA LEU A 101 -6.28 -21.37 11.88
C LEU A 101 -6.93 -21.80 10.57
N ARG A 102 -6.64 -21.12 9.45
CA ARG A 102 -7.13 -21.54 8.13
C ARG A 102 -6.52 -22.87 7.70
N ALA A 103 -5.23 -23.09 7.98
CA ALA A 103 -4.54 -24.33 7.66
C ALA A 103 -5.06 -25.53 8.48
N GLY A 104 -5.41 -25.31 9.76
CA GLY A 104 -5.83 -26.39 10.68
C GLY A 104 -7.34 -26.62 10.80
N ALA A 105 -8.18 -25.58 10.66
CA ALA A 105 -9.61 -25.64 11.01
C ALA A 105 -10.57 -25.57 9.82
N GLY A 106 -10.08 -25.45 8.58
CA GLY A 106 -10.93 -25.39 7.38
C GLY A 106 -11.88 -24.19 7.34
N ILE A 107 -11.66 -23.17 8.19
CA ILE A 107 -12.48 -21.96 8.25
C ILE A 107 -12.24 -21.16 6.96
N ALA A 108 -13.21 -21.21 6.05
CA ALA A 108 -13.22 -20.46 4.81
C ALA A 108 -14.11 -19.21 4.95
N GLY A 109 -13.49 -18.03 4.86
CA GLY A 109 -14.18 -16.74 4.84
C GLY A 109 -13.29 -15.71 4.17
N GLY A 110 -13.75 -15.18 3.03
CA GLY A 110 -13.05 -14.12 2.32
C GLY A 110 -13.09 -12.80 3.09
N PRO A 111 -12.15 -11.87 2.82
CA PRO A 111 -12.23 -10.53 3.37
C PRO A 111 -13.55 -9.85 2.97
N ALA A 112 -14.08 -9.02 3.86
CA ALA A 112 -15.31 -8.27 3.60
C ALA A 112 -15.16 -7.44 2.29
N PRO A 113 -16.23 -7.38 1.48
CA PRO A 113 -16.21 -6.67 0.19
C PRO A 113 -15.90 -5.19 0.39
N PHE A 114 -15.29 -4.59 -0.63
CA PHE A 114 -14.94 -3.18 -0.64
C PHE A 114 -16.20 -2.30 -0.74
N ALA A 115 -16.41 -1.44 0.26
CA ALA A 115 -17.58 -0.57 0.35
C ALA A 115 -17.28 0.87 -0.10
N LYS A 116 -18.32 1.65 -0.41
CA LYS A 116 -18.18 3.09 -0.71
C LYS A 116 -17.48 3.86 0.43
N ALA A 117 -17.73 3.46 1.68
CA ALA A 117 -17.09 4.06 2.84
C ALA A 117 -15.57 3.80 2.87
N ASP A 118 -15.10 2.63 2.42
CA ASP A 118 -13.66 2.34 2.28
C ASP A 118 -13.02 3.29 1.27
N ARG A 119 -13.68 3.54 0.13
CA ARG A 119 -13.21 4.48 -0.88
C ARG A 119 -13.04 5.89 -0.32
N SER A 120 -14.06 6.40 0.39
CA SER A 120 -14.00 7.73 0.99
C SER A 120 -12.88 7.85 2.02
N ARG A 121 -12.74 6.84 2.89
CA ARG A 121 -11.63 6.79 3.86
C ARG A 121 -10.28 6.77 3.18
N PHE A 122 -10.11 5.96 2.14
CA PHE A 122 -8.86 5.89 1.38
C PHE A 122 -8.48 7.24 0.78
N LEU A 123 -9.43 7.91 0.10
CA LEU A 123 -9.19 9.22 -0.49
C LEU A 123 -8.80 10.26 0.56
N GLN A 124 -9.47 10.27 1.71
CA GLN A 124 -9.17 11.19 2.80
C GLN A 124 -7.79 10.91 3.41
N ALA A 125 -7.50 9.64 3.74
CA ALA A 125 -6.24 9.25 4.36
C ALA A 125 -5.03 9.55 3.47
N LEU A 126 -5.14 9.28 2.16
CA LEU A 126 -4.09 9.57 1.21
C LEU A 126 -3.86 11.09 1.06
N ASP A 127 -4.94 11.87 1.00
CA ASP A 127 -4.85 13.33 0.91
C ASP A 127 -4.21 13.94 2.16
N GLU A 128 -4.62 13.50 3.35
CA GLU A 128 -4.05 13.94 4.63
C GLU A 128 -2.56 13.57 4.75
N ALA A 129 -2.17 12.36 4.34
CA ALA A 129 -0.78 11.94 4.37
C ALA A 129 0.10 12.81 3.46
N LEU A 130 -0.35 13.07 2.23
CA LEU A 130 0.38 13.94 1.31
C LEU A 130 0.51 15.37 1.83
N VAL A 131 -0.56 15.93 2.42
CA VAL A 131 -0.52 17.27 3.03
C VAL A 131 0.50 17.36 4.15
N ARG A 132 0.63 16.31 4.98
CA ARG A 132 1.62 16.27 6.07
C ARG A 132 3.05 16.25 5.56
N LEU A 133 3.32 15.60 4.43
CA LEU A 133 4.65 15.51 3.83
C LEU A 133 5.09 16.78 3.10
N THR A 134 4.13 17.60 2.66
CA THR A 134 4.41 18.90 2.01
C THR A 134 4.66 20.05 3.00
N ARG A 135 4.48 19.84 4.30
CA ARG A 135 4.71 20.84 5.35
C ARG A 135 6.12 20.74 5.90
#